data_AF-A0A0G4H326-F1
#
_entry.id   AF-A0A0G4H326-F1
#
_cell.length_a   1.000
_cell.length_b   1.000
_cell.length_c   1.000
_cell.angle_alpha   90.00
_cell.angle_beta   90.00
_cell.angle_gamma   90.00
#
_symmetry.space_group_name_H-M   'P 1'
#
loop_
_entity.id
_entity.type
_entity.pdbx_description
1 polymer ?
#
loop_
_entity_poly.entity_id
_entity_poly.type
_entity_poly.pdbx_seq_one_letter_code
_entity_poly.pdbx_strand_id
1 'polypeptide(L)'
;MPRQLQTVEDLKAKGNEAFAAGDFQSARVEYGKALENLSDHGEGENAAVRAVILTNRSLCFLKENCHLEAAAGCRSAITSNCLHGKAHFILAKAIWGDLQRAKDEKSDRVERAETETTNRAEAGAAIAVAVALTPLKGPEKDCPVRNLHFEITGEKWGVVYAVRTPQEFVQASMRKDSTIVVFPGVYEAPEVQLSRRWIGVGGSGQVTVHSTGNHLVIVGMSMGVGPAFSFECRGVTVRQKNVRPQRSAFAVTGGGHLSLHDVVVDRYEEVGVLASGGNARVRNCRFDRCSRQAIEVREGGSVDVYDCEISRCLQGISAYGGARHVGVFRTRVSSVEKEGIFANGSRENAATRAQRQATGGVLRSYHDGQSGNDVARRAEQWSREMGIDLDVVILDCTIENSRMFGLSLDHGAQVFVHRTSVSGCGHSACFIKGETTVTMNACMVAYPKGTAGIRVGANYNAAIQLNHLVLCGRTKTDALVQEFIEGSSNPWGDLSSSASSSSAGGMFGKVKSMTGMWSRPVSERSVRWCSEASGVKVCPRLSLSASRRRQTRGSYHRGGK
;
A
#
# COMPACT_ATOMS: atom_id res chain seq x y z
N MET A 1 -7.13 31.37 -52.62
CA MET A 1 -5.85 30.95 -51.99
C MET A 1 -6.11 29.63 -51.27
N PRO A 2 -5.65 28.47 -51.76
CA PRO A 2 -5.74 27.23 -50.98
C PRO A 2 -4.83 27.37 -49.75
N ARG A 3 -5.37 27.19 -48.54
CA ARG A 3 -4.57 27.03 -47.32
C ARG A 3 -3.70 25.78 -47.52
N GLN A 4 -2.39 25.94 -47.68
CA GLN A 4 -1.47 24.81 -47.59
C GLN A 4 -1.67 24.17 -46.21
N LEU A 5 -2.14 22.92 -46.19
CA LEU A 5 -2.24 22.12 -44.98
C LEU A 5 -0.82 21.92 -44.47
N GLN A 6 -0.51 22.49 -43.31
CA GLN A 6 0.81 22.33 -42.68
C GLN A 6 0.93 20.88 -42.20
N THR A 7 2.09 20.26 -42.47
CA THR A 7 2.34 18.89 -42.02
C THR A 7 2.55 18.86 -40.51
N VAL A 8 2.41 17.68 -39.90
CA VAL A 8 2.68 17.46 -38.47
C VAL A 8 4.12 17.82 -38.14
N GLU A 9 5.05 17.48 -39.05
CA GLU A 9 6.47 17.77 -38.95
C GLU A 9 6.74 19.28 -38.94
N ASP A 10 6.07 20.04 -39.81
CA ASP A 10 6.19 21.51 -39.86
C ASP A 10 5.71 22.16 -38.57
N LEU A 11 4.55 21.73 -38.05
CA LEU A 11 3.98 22.24 -36.81
C LEU A 11 4.85 21.89 -35.60
N LYS A 12 5.38 20.66 -35.55
CA LYS A 12 6.35 20.24 -34.54
C LYS A 12 7.65 21.06 -34.63
N ALA A 13 8.14 21.35 -35.84
CA ALA A 13 9.34 22.17 -36.05
C ALA A 13 9.14 23.60 -35.53
N LYS A 14 8.01 24.24 -35.88
CA LYS A 14 7.64 25.56 -35.33
C LYS A 14 7.50 25.56 -33.81
N GLY A 15 6.90 24.51 -33.26
CA GLY A 15 6.84 24.33 -31.81
C GLY A 15 8.23 24.23 -31.16
N ASN A 16 9.18 23.56 -31.81
CA ASN A 16 10.57 23.49 -31.34
C ASN A 16 11.29 24.84 -31.45
N GLU A 17 11.07 25.60 -32.52
CA GLU A 17 11.63 26.95 -32.71
C GLU A 17 11.13 27.91 -31.64
N ALA A 18 9.81 27.97 -31.42
CA ALA A 18 9.21 28.77 -30.35
C ALA A 18 9.72 28.35 -28.97
N PHE A 19 9.86 27.05 -28.72
CA PHE A 19 10.42 26.53 -27.47
C PHE A 19 11.88 26.96 -27.26
N ALA A 20 12.70 26.92 -28.32
CA ALA A 20 14.09 27.36 -28.28
C ALA A 20 14.21 28.87 -28.03
N ALA A 21 13.26 29.67 -28.53
CA ALA A 21 13.15 31.10 -28.26
C ALA A 21 12.65 31.43 -26.83
N GLY A 22 12.25 30.42 -26.04
CA GLY A 22 11.69 30.61 -24.70
C GLY A 22 10.21 31.01 -24.67
N ASP A 23 9.55 31.06 -25.84
CA ASP A 23 8.11 31.30 -25.94
C ASP A 23 7.33 29.99 -25.79
N PHE A 24 7.14 29.59 -24.53
CA PHE A 24 6.46 28.34 -24.19
C PHE A 24 4.97 28.37 -24.52
N GLN A 25 4.32 29.55 -24.57
CA GLN A 25 2.91 29.65 -24.93
C GLN A 25 2.71 29.35 -26.41
N SER A 26 3.46 30.03 -27.29
CA SER A 26 3.40 29.77 -28.73
C SER A 26 3.81 28.35 -29.05
N ALA A 27 4.84 27.81 -28.39
CA ALA A 27 5.23 26.42 -28.54
C ALA A 27 4.08 25.44 -28.23
N ARG A 28 3.34 25.67 -27.12
CA ARG A 28 2.18 24.83 -26.76
C ARG A 28 1.09 24.86 -27.82
N VAL A 29 0.81 26.03 -28.40
CA VAL A 29 -0.20 26.18 -29.45
C VAL A 29 0.18 25.39 -30.69
N GLU A 30 1.43 25.50 -31.14
CA GLU A 30 1.91 24.78 -32.32
C GLU A 30 1.94 23.26 -32.10
N TYR A 31 2.37 22.78 -30.91
CA TYR A 31 2.24 21.36 -30.57
C TYR A 31 0.78 20.90 -30.47
N GLY A 32 -0.13 21.77 -30.02
CA GLY A 32 -1.57 21.49 -30.00
C GLY A 32 -2.12 21.24 -31.40
N LYS A 33 -1.81 22.13 -32.35
CA LYS A 33 -2.15 21.96 -33.78
C LYS A 33 -1.55 20.68 -34.36
N ALA A 34 -0.29 20.36 -34.00
CA ALA A 34 0.36 19.13 -34.46
C ALA A 34 -0.36 17.87 -33.96
N LEU A 35 -0.95 17.90 -32.76
CA LEU A 35 -1.76 16.79 -32.24
C LEU A 35 -3.12 16.68 -32.94
N GLU A 36 -3.77 17.80 -33.24
CA GLU A 36 -5.04 17.85 -33.99
C GLU A 36 -4.87 17.31 -35.42
N ASN A 37 -3.73 17.59 -36.05
CA ASN A 37 -3.40 17.07 -37.38
C ASN A 37 -2.95 15.60 -37.37
N LEU A 38 -2.70 15.02 -36.20
CA LEU A 38 -2.35 13.60 -36.07
C LEU A 38 -3.64 12.78 -36.07
N SER A 39 -3.87 11.96 -37.10
CA SER A 39 -5.06 11.10 -37.18
C SER A 39 -5.19 10.19 -35.94
N ASP A 40 -6.36 10.17 -35.30
CA ASP A 40 -6.62 9.44 -34.05
C ASP A 40 -6.58 7.89 -34.16
N HIS A 41 -6.30 7.33 -35.33
CA HIS A 41 -6.47 5.90 -35.63
C HIS A 41 -5.18 5.10 -35.95
N GLY A 42 -3.99 5.64 -35.68
CA GLY A 42 -2.74 4.94 -35.98
C GLY A 42 -2.13 4.20 -34.80
N GLU A 43 -2.27 2.87 -34.74
CA GLU A 43 -1.35 2.02 -33.98
C GLU A 43 0.05 2.06 -34.64
N GLY A 44 1.12 2.03 -33.84
CA GLY A 44 2.51 2.02 -34.35
C GLY A 44 3.20 3.40 -34.37
N GLU A 45 3.72 3.81 -35.53
CA GLU A 45 4.59 5.00 -35.68
C GLU A 45 3.90 6.30 -35.25
N ASN A 46 2.60 6.43 -35.52
CA ASN A 46 1.78 7.56 -35.06
C ASN A 46 1.70 7.66 -33.54
N ALA A 47 1.64 6.53 -32.81
CA ALA A 47 1.63 6.53 -31.36
C ALA A 47 2.97 7.02 -30.78
N ALA A 48 4.09 6.70 -31.42
CA ALA A 48 5.41 7.20 -31.06
C ALA A 48 5.54 8.71 -31.31
N VAL A 49 5.09 9.20 -32.47
CA VAL A 49 5.07 10.65 -32.80
C VAL A 49 4.15 11.41 -31.84
N ARG A 50 2.96 10.88 -31.55
CA ARG A 50 2.01 11.45 -30.58
C ARG A 50 2.64 11.60 -29.21
N ALA A 51 3.32 10.56 -28.72
CA ALA A 51 4.00 10.59 -27.43
C ALA A 51 5.10 11.67 -27.38
N VAL A 52 5.87 11.85 -28.46
CA VAL A 52 6.89 12.91 -28.55
C VAL A 52 6.25 14.31 -28.48
N ILE A 53 5.18 14.56 -29.25
CA ILE A 53 4.53 15.87 -29.28
C ILE A 53 3.87 16.18 -27.93
N LEU A 54 3.14 15.21 -27.34
CA LEU A 54 2.56 15.35 -26.00
C LEU A 54 3.63 15.65 -24.95
N THR A 55 4.79 15.01 -25.06
CA THR A 55 5.91 15.21 -24.13
C THR A 55 6.53 16.59 -24.26
N ASN A 56 6.73 17.09 -25.48
CA ASN A 56 7.23 18.44 -25.70
C ASN A 56 6.23 19.51 -25.23
N ARG A 57 4.93 19.30 -25.47
CA ARG A 57 3.87 20.18 -24.94
C ARG A 57 3.84 20.17 -23.40
N SER A 58 3.99 19.00 -22.79
CA SER A 58 4.06 18.85 -21.32
C SER A 58 5.30 19.53 -20.73
N LEU A 59 6.42 19.53 -21.44
CA LEU A 59 7.61 20.26 -21.04
C LEU A 59 7.39 21.77 -21.02
N CYS A 60 6.59 22.31 -21.95
CA CYS A 60 6.23 23.72 -21.95
C CYS A 60 5.43 24.08 -20.69
N PHE A 61 4.41 23.29 -20.35
CA PHE A 61 3.65 23.47 -19.10
C PHE A 61 4.55 23.40 -17.86
N LEU A 62 5.51 22.46 -17.85
CA LEU A 62 6.47 22.36 -16.75
C LEU A 62 7.36 23.61 -16.63
N LYS A 63 7.74 24.25 -17.75
CA LYS A 63 8.51 25.50 -17.77
C LYS A 63 7.71 26.71 -17.29
N GLU A 64 6.38 26.67 -17.44
CA GLU A 64 5.45 27.68 -16.94
C GLU A 64 4.97 27.40 -15.50
N ASN A 65 5.50 26.38 -14.82
CA ASN A 65 5.08 25.92 -13.48
C ASN A 65 3.62 25.40 -13.41
N CYS A 66 3.04 25.01 -14.55
CA CYS A 66 1.75 24.32 -14.64
C CYS A 66 1.93 22.81 -14.44
N HIS A 67 2.19 22.41 -13.20
CA HIS A 67 2.57 21.03 -12.87
C HIS A 67 1.46 20.00 -13.13
N LEU A 68 0.19 20.33 -12.88
CA LEU A 68 -0.93 19.41 -13.07
C LEU A 68 -1.15 19.08 -14.56
N GLU A 69 -1.12 20.10 -15.41
CA GLU A 69 -1.28 19.98 -16.86
C GLU A 69 -0.09 19.25 -17.48
N ALA A 70 1.14 19.55 -17.02
CA ALA A 70 2.33 18.81 -17.42
C ALA A 70 2.22 17.32 -17.07
N ALA A 71 1.75 16.99 -15.86
CA ALA A 71 1.54 15.61 -15.44
C ALA A 71 0.47 14.91 -16.28
N ALA A 72 -0.67 15.57 -16.54
CA ALA A 72 -1.74 15.03 -17.36
C ALA A 72 -1.25 14.72 -18.79
N GLY A 73 -0.57 15.68 -19.44
CA GLY A 73 -0.04 15.49 -20.79
C GLY A 73 1.01 14.36 -20.87
N CYS A 74 1.86 14.22 -19.85
CA CYS A 74 2.80 13.11 -19.80
C CYS A 74 2.12 11.75 -19.59
N ARG A 75 1.06 11.67 -18.78
CA ARG A 75 0.27 10.42 -18.65
C ARG A 75 -0.33 10.01 -19.99
N SER A 76 -0.91 10.97 -20.74
CA SER A 76 -1.39 10.70 -22.10
C SER A 76 -0.28 10.22 -23.03
N ALA A 77 0.92 10.83 -22.95
CA ALA A 77 2.08 10.38 -23.74
C ALA A 77 2.50 8.94 -23.40
N ILE A 78 2.47 8.57 -22.11
CA ILE A 78 2.79 7.22 -21.62
C ILE A 78 1.72 6.22 -22.05
N THR A 79 0.44 6.61 -22.08
CA THR A 79 -0.64 5.76 -22.62
C THR A 79 -0.42 5.48 -24.11
N SER A 80 0.01 6.49 -24.89
CA SER A 80 0.32 6.30 -26.32
C SER A 80 1.60 5.50 -26.55
N ASN A 81 2.65 5.76 -25.79
CA ASN A 81 3.91 5.01 -25.85
C ASN A 81 4.51 4.86 -24.44
N CYS A 82 4.27 3.69 -23.84
CA CYS A 82 4.71 3.42 -22.47
C CYS A 82 6.23 3.42 -22.30
N LEU A 83 6.99 3.27 -23.39
CA LEU A 83 8.45 3.27 -23.42
C LEU A 83 9.08 4.66 -23.53
N HIS A 84 8.27 5.72 -23.63
CA HIS A 84 8.78 7.06 -23.87
C HIS A 84 9.41 7.69 -22.61
N GLY A 85 10.71 7.43 -22.41
CA GLY A 85 11.44 7.81 -21.20
C GLY A 85 11.39 9.30 -20.83
N LYS A 86 11.35 10.20 -21.82
CA LYS A 86 11.26 11.65 -21.58
C LYS A 86 9.92 12.06 -20.98
N ALA A 87 8.81 11.40 -21.35
CA ALA A 87 7.49 11.65 -20.74
C ALA A 87 7.51 11.31 -19.25
N HIS A 88 8.05 10.15 -18.90
CA HIS A 88 8.15 9.72 -17.51
C HIS A 88 9.00 10.67 -16.66
N PHE A 89 10.11 11.18 -17.23
CA PHE A 89 10.96 12.15 -16.55
C PHE A 89 10.22 13.45 -16.24
N ILE A 90 9.51 13.99 -17.23
CA ILE A 90 8.74 15.24 -17.07
C ILE A 90 7.58 15.02 -16.10
N LEU A 91 6.90 13.86 -16.16
CA LEU A 91 5.87 13.48 -15.19
C LEU A 91 6.41 13.48 -13.75
N ALA A 92 7.56 12.86 -13.52
CA ALA A 92 8.18 12.83 -12.20
C ALA A 92 8.50 14.23 -11.68
N LYS A 93 9.04 15.11 -12.53
CA LYS A 93 9.30 16.51 -12.18
C LYS A 93 8.03 17.30 -11.90
N ALA A 94 6.98 17.08 -12.69
CA ALA A 94 5.69 17.72 -12.51
C ALA A 94 5.05 17.32 -11.18
N ILE A 95 5.01 16.02 -10.85
CA ILE A 95 4.50 15.52 -9.57
C ILE A 95 5.32 16.08 -8.39
N TRP A 96 6.65 16.14 -8.54
CA TRP A 96 7.51 16.71 -7.49
C TRP A 96 7.26 18.21 -7.26
N GLY A 97 7.10 18.99 -8.34
CA GLY A 97 6.78 20.42 -8.25
C GLY A 97 5.43 20.67 -7.59
N ASP A 98 4.42 19.88 -7.95
CA ASP A 98 3.09 19.94 -7.34
C ASP A 98 3.14 19.58 -5.85
N LEU A 99 3.87 18.53 -5.47
CA LEU A 99 4.05 18.14 -4.08
C LEU A 99 4.77 19.22 -3.26
N GLN A 100 5.75 19.90 -3.84
CA GLN A 100 6.46 20.99 -3.18
C GLN A 100 5.52 22.18 -2.95
N ARG A 101 4.75 22.57 -3.98
CA ARG A 101 3.73 23.62 -3.87
C ARG A 101 2.69 23.28 -2.81
N ALA A 102 2.22 22.04 -2.77
CA ALA A 102 1.28 21.59 -1.76
C ALA A 102 1.86 21.60 -0.33
N LYS A 103 3.17 21.37 -0.17
CA LYS A 103 3.87 21.50 1.13
C LYS A 103 3.95 22.96 1.57
N ASP A 104 4.29 23.85 0.64
CA ASP A 104 4.40 25.29 0.90
C ASP A 104 3.00 25.88 1.22
N GLU A 105 1.97 25.53 0.42
CA GLU A 105 0.58 25.91 0.67
C GLU A 105 0.01 25.34 1.98
N LYS A 106 0.45 24.14 2.39
CA LYS A 106 0.06 23.55 3.68
C LYS A 106 0.73 24.27 4.85
N SER A 107 1.97 24.73 4.69
CA SER A 107 2.66 25.58 5.68
C SER A 107 1.88 26.88 5.90
N ASP A 108 1.53 27.56 4.82
CA ASP A 108 0.76 28.82 4.85
C ASP A 108 -0.65 28.64 5.43
N ARG A 109 -1.29 27.48 5.16
CA ARG A 109 -2.62 27.16 5.69
C ARG A 109 -2.60 26.80 7.17
N VAL A 110 -1.54 26.16 7.66
CA VAL A 110 -1.39 25.88 9.10
C VAL A 110 -1.21 27.19 9.87
N GLU A 111 -0.38 28.11 9.36
CA GLU A 111 -0.17 29.43 9.94
C GLU A 111 -1.46 30.29 9.96
N ARG A 112 -2.27 30.25 8.89
CA ARG A 112 -3.59 30.92 8.85
C ARG A 112 -4.66 30.23 9.70
N ALA A 113 -4.66 28.90 9.77
CA ALA A 113 -5.62 28.16 10.57
C ALA A 113 -5.41 28.41 12.07
N GLU A 114 -4.17 28.51 12.54
CA GLU A 114 -3.84 28.87 13.92
C GLU A 114 -4.35 30.28 14.29
N THR A 115 -4.36 31.23 13.34
CA THR A 115 -4.98 32.56 13.53
C THR A 115 -6.51 32.52 13.51
N GLU A 116 -7.13 31.62 12.74
CA GLU A 116 -8.59 31.53 12.57
C GLU A 116 -9.28 30.69 13.67
N THR A 117 -8.63 29.66 14.23
CA THR A 117 -9.14 28.91 15.39
C THR A 117 -9.21 29.74 16.66
N THR A 118 -8.31 30.72 16.82
CA THR A 118 -8.32 31.67 17.94
C THR A 118 -9.58 32.55 17.90
N ASN A 119 -10.06 32.91 16.70
CA ASN A 119 -11.26 33.75 16.51
C ASN A 119 -12.59 32.95 16.46
N ARG A 120 -12.58 31.66 16.07
CA ARG A 120 -13.79 30.80 16.07
C ARG A 120 -14.15 30.21 17.43
N ALA A 121 -13.18 30.04 18.33
CA ALA A 121 -13.44 29.57 19.69
C ALA A 121 -14.33 30.55 20.49
N GLU A 122 -14.22 31.86 20.20
CA GLU A 122 -15.06 32.90 20.82
C GLU A 122 -16.49 32.93 20.24
N ALA A 123 -16.68 32.54 18.98
CA ALA A 123 -17.99 32.50 18.32
C ALA A 123 -18.79 31.21 18.62
N GLY A 124 -18.11 30.08 18.87
CA GLY A 124 -18.74 28.78 19.13
C GLY A 124 -19.41 28.66 20.51
N ALA A 125 -18.97 29.44 21.49
CA ALA A 125 -19.56 29.43 22.84
C ALA A 125 -20.98 30.04 22.88
N ALA A 126 -21.35 30.89 21.92
CA ALA A 126 -22.65 31.56 21.87
C ALA A 126 -23.79 30.69 21.30
N ILE A 127 -23.48 29.72 20.43
CA ILE A 127 -24.49 28.90 19.74
C ILE A 127 -24.89 27.67 20.57
N ALA A 128 -23.97 27.14 21.39
CA ALA A 128 -24.26 26.00 22.27
C ALA A 128 -25.27 26.33 23.39
N VAL A 129 -25.36 27.60 23.81
CA VAL A 129 -26.33 28.07 24.83
C VAL A 129 -27.74 28.22 24.23
N ALA A 130 -27.87 28.51 22.93
CA ALA A 130 -29.17 28.70 22.27
C ALA A 130 -29.88 27.37 21.94
N VAL A 131 -29.14 26.30 21.65
CA VAL A 131 -29.70 24.98 21.29
C VAL A 131 -30.14 24.17 22.52
N ALA A 132 -29.60 24.46 23.70
CA ALA A 132 -29.91 23.74 24.94
C ALA A 132 -31.27 24.10 25.57
N LEU A 133 -31.98 25.13 25.09
CA LEU A 133 -33.16 25.70 25.77
C LEU A 133 -34.50 25.58 25.03
N THR A 134 -34.62 24.79 23.96
CA THR A 134 -35.92 24.58 23.29
C THR A 134 -36.44 23.14 23.47
N PRO A 135 -37.47 22.92 24.29
CA PRO A 135 -38.25 21.69 24.27
C PRO A 135 -39.34 21.76 23.20
N LEU A 136 -39.84 20.59 22.77
CA LEU A 136 -41.15 20.27 22.13
C LEU A 136 -40.96 19.35 20.91
N LYS A 137 -41.52 18.13 20.90
CA LYS A 137 -42.91 17.77 20.51
C LYS A 137 -43.29 18.25 19.11
N GLY A 138 -43.46 17.31 18.17
CA GLY A 138 -44.18 17.51 16.91
C GLY A 138 -43.43 17.06 15.64
N PRO A 139 -44.07 16.33 14.70
CA PRO A 139 -43.39 15.68 13.56
C PRO A 139 -43.50 16.44 12.22
N GLU A 140 -42.70 15.96 11.25
CA GLU A 140 -42.64 16.29 9.80
C GLU A 140 -42.08 17.68 9.42
N LYS A 141 -41.33 17.88 8.33
CA LYS A 141 -40.92 17.07 7.16
C LYS A 141 -39.71 17.76 6.48
N ASP A 142 -39.09 17.02 5.56
CA ASP A 142 -38.11 17.44 4.55
C ASP A 142 -36.62 17.47 4.94
N CYS A 143 -35.97 16.31 4.71
CA CYS A 143 -34.53 16.18 4.54
C CYS A 143 -34.29 15.47 3.18
N PRO A 144 -33.38 15.96 2.31
CA PRO A 144 -33.12 15.31 1.04
C PRO A 144 -32.34 14.02 1.29
N VAL A 145 -33.04 12.89 1.24
CA VAL A 145 -32.42 11.57 1.21
C VAL A 145 -31.74 11.42 -0.15
N ARG A 146 -30.41 11.31 -0.17
CA ARG A 146 -29.69 10.85 -1.36
C ARG A 146 -30.15 9.41 -1.64
N ASN A 147 -30.62 9.15 -2.87
CA ASN A 147 -30.92 7.81 -3.35
C ASN A 147 -29.65 6.94 -3.26
N LEU A 148 -29.57 6.12 -2.21
CA LEU A 148 -28.64 5.02 -2.14
C LEU A 148 -29.18 3.92 -3.06
N HIS A 149 -28.61 3.81 -4.26
CA HIS A 149 -28.75 2.60 -5.07
C HIS A 149 -28.02 1.47 -4.34
N PHE A 150 -28.78 0.69 -3.58
CA PHE A 150 -28.35 -0.61 -3.08
C PHE A 150 -28.41 -1.60 -4.24
N GLU A 151 -27.41 -1.61 -5.11
CA GLU A 151 -27.21 -2.73 -6.03
C GLU A 151 -26.54 -3.86 -5.25
N ILE A 152 -27.32 -4.52 -4.38
CA ILE A 152 -26.88 -5.67 -3.59
C ILE A 152 -27.00 -6.89 -4.51
N THR A 153 -25.89 -7.26 -5.13
CA THR A 153 -25.80 -8.37 -6.08
C THR A 153 -25.85 -9.71 -5.33
N GLY A 154 -27.02 -10.35 -5.26
CA GLY A 154 -27.16 -11.74 -4.79
C GLY A 154 -28.59 -12.19 -4.49
N GLU A 155 -28.96 -13.41 -4.92
CA GLU A 155 -30.27 -14.05 -4.77
C GLU A 155 -30.66 -14.48 -3.33
N LYS A 156 -29.95 -14.03 -2.28
CA LYS A 156 -30.14 -14.55 -0.91
C LYS A 156 -30.34 -13.43 0.09
N TRP A 157 -31.51 -12.81 0.03
CA TRP A 157 -31.98 -11.96 1.12
C TRP A 157 -32.58 -12.85 2.20
N GLY A 158 -32.12 -12.71 3.44
CA GLY A 158 -32.98 -13.02 4.58
C GLY A 158 -33.58 -11.74 5.14
N VAL A 159 -33.77 -11.65 6.46
CA VAL A 159 -34.57 -10.58 7.08
C VAL A 159 -33.82 -9.25 7.11
N VAL A 160 -34.47 -8.18 6.65
CA VAL A 160 -33.95 -6.81 6.74
C VAL A 160 -34.37 -6.17 8.07
N TYR A 161 -33.41 -5.70 8.85
CA TYR A 161 -33.61 -4.96 10.09
C TYR A 161 -33.21 -3.51 9.89
N ALA A 162 -34.10 -2.58 10.20
CA ALA A 162 -33.79 -1.17 10.23
C ALA A 162 -33.53 -0.75 11.69
N VAL A 163 -32.30 -0.35 12.00
CA VAL A 163 -31.86 -0.11 13.38
C VAL A 163 -31.52 1.36 13.60
N ARG A 164 -32.05 1.90 14.70
CA ARG A 164 -31.90 3.30 15.15
C ARG A 164 -31.16 3.39 16.46
N THR A 165 -31.17 2.33 17.28
CA THR A 165 -30.50 2.29 18.58
C THR A 165 -29.36 1.26 18.62
N PRO A 166 -28.35 1.45 19.49
CA PRO A 166 -27.32 0.43 19.73
C PRO A 166 -27.88 -0.94 20.12
N GLN A 167 -28.94 -0.97 20.94
CA GLN A 167 -29.60 -2.21 21.38
C GLN A 167 -30.24 -2.96 20.20
N GLU A 168 -30.90 -2.23 19.30
CA GLU A 168 -31.47 -2.82 18.07
C GLU A 168 -30.37 -3.37 17.16
N PHE A 169 -29.24 -2.66 17.02
CA PHE A 169 -28.10 -3.15 16.23
C PHE A 169 -27.57 -4.48 16.75
N VAL A 170 -27.35 -4.58 18.07
CA VAL A 170 -26.89 -5.82 18.73
C VAL A 170 -27.92 -6.95 18.59
N GLN A 171 -29.21 -6.65 18.74
CA GLN A 171 -30.26 -7.66 18.60
C GLN A 171 -30.38 -8.16 17.14
N ALA A 172 -30.25 -7.26 16.16
CA ALA A 172 -30.28 -7.59 14.75
C ALA A 172 -29.06 -8.41 14.33
N SER A 173 -27.86 -8.08 14.83
CA SER A 173 -26.63 -8.83 14.52
C SER A 173 -26.64 -10.27 15.05
N MET A 174 -27.50 -10.57 16.01
CA MET A 174 -27.72 -11.93 16.51
C MET A 174 -28.66 -12.77 15.63
N ARG A 175 -29.22 -12.25 14.53
CA ARG A 175 -30.16 -12.97 13.65
C ARG A 175 -29.44 -13.61 12.45
N LYS A 176 -29.87 -14.83 12.06
CA LYS A 176 -29.29 -15.54 10.89
C LYS A 176 -29.73 -14.84 9.60
N ASP A 177 -28.84 -14.84 8.61
CA ASP A 177 -29.12 -14.43 7.23
C ASP A 177 -29.79 -13.05 7.20
N SER A 178 -29.20 -12.06 7.88
CA SER A 178 -29.83 -10.77 8.09
C SER A 178 -29.11 -9.63 7.37
N THR A 179 -29.88 -8.67 6.88
CA THR A 179 -29.36 -7.39 6.39
C THR A 179 -29.74 -6.32 7.40
N ILE A 180 -28.78 -5.54 7.87
CA ILE A 180 -28.99 -4.52 8.89
C ILE A 180 -28.75 -3.16 8.24
N VAL A 181 -29.80 -2.35 8.17
CA VAL A 181 -29.71 -0.96 7.71
C VAL A 181 -29.62 -0.07 8.95
N VAL A 182 -28.50 0.62 9.10
CA VAL A 182 -28.23 1.52 10.22
C VAL A 182 -28.56 2.95 9.81
N PHE A 183 -29.39 3.62 10.61
CA PHE A 183 -29.71 5.03 10.40
C PHE A 183 -28.55 5.95 10.82
N PRO A 184 -28.49 7.20 10.31
CA PRO A 184 -27.46 8.15 10.72
C PRO A 184 -27.44 8.34 12.24
N GLY A 185 -26.25 8.35 12.82
CA GLY A 185 -26.07 8.42 14.26
C GLY A 185 -24.73 7.92 14.74
N VAL A 186 -24.54 8.02 16.06
CA VAL A 186 -23.37 7.50 16.76
C VAL A 186 -23.81 6.31 17.60
N TYR A 187 -23.18 5.16 17.35
CA TYR A 187 -23.53 3.88 17.95
C TYR A 187 -22.37 3.38 18.79
N GLU A 188 -22.67 2.71 19.89
CA GLU A 188 -21.69 1.94 20.64
C GLU A 188 -21.99 0.46 20.42
N ALA A 189 -21.01 -0.27 19.91
CA ALA A 189 -21.16 -1.69 19.63
C ALA A 189 -20.14 -2.49 20.44
N PRO A 190 -20.58 -3.56 21.14
CA PRO A 190 -19.66 -4.57 21.64
C PRO A 190 -19.05 -5.36 20.48
N GLU A 191 -18.15 -6.27 20.79
CA GLU A 191 -17.60 -7.21 19.81
C GLU A 191 -18.73 -8.06 19.20
N VAL A 192 -18.80 -8.07 17.88
CA VAL A 192 -19.77 -8.85 17.11
C VAL A 192 -19.05 -10.05 16.50
N GLN A 193 -19.19 -11.21 17.14
CA GLN A 193 -18.64 -12.46 16.64
C GLN A 193 -19.65 -13.18 15.76
N LEU A 194 -19.32 -13.34 14.48
CA LEU A 194 -20.21 -13.94 13.49
C LEU A 194 -19.91 -15.43 13.33
N SER A 195 -20.85 -16.24 13.81
CA SER A 195 -20.86 -17.70 13.70
C SER A 195 -21.93 -18.22 12.72
N ARG A 196 -22.45 -17.36 11.84
CA ARG A 196 -23.65 -17.61 11.01
C ARG A 196 -23.41 -17.23 9.55
N ARG A 197 -24.09 -17.94 8.64
CA ARG A 197 -23.78 -18.00 7.20
C ARG A 197 -23.54 -16.64 6.54
N TRP A 198 -24.42 -15.67 6.74
CA TRP A 198 -24.29 -14.36 6.09
C TRP A 198 -24.94 -13.24 6.90
N ILE A 199 -24.25 -12.11 7.07
CA ILE A 199 -24.79 -10.85 7.62
C ILE A 199 -24.29 -9.67 6.78
N GLY A 200 -25.20 -8.82 6.33
CA GLY A 200 -24.89 -7.54 5.69
C GLY A 200 -25.20 -6.36 6.61
N VAL A 201 -24.34 -5.34 6.65
CA VAL A 201 -24.55 -4.09 7.39
C VAL A 201 -24.37 -2.91 6.44
N GLY A 202 -25.37 -2.04 6.32
CA GLY A 202 -25.33 -0.86 5.48
C GLY A 202 -25.72 0.42 6.24
N GLY A 203 -24.87 1.44 6.19
CA GLY A 203 -25.19 2.78 6.68
C GLY A 203 -26.03 3.56 5.66
N SER A 204 -27.14 4.15 6.10
CA SER A 204 -28.02 4.99 5.26
C SER A 204 -27.62 6.48 5.23
N GLY A 205 -26.45 6.82 5.77
CA GLY A 205 -25.91 8.18 5.84
C GLY A 205 -24.68 8.25 6.74
N GLN A 206 -24.53 9.32 7.54
CA GLN A 206 -23.41 9.43 8.49
C GLN A 206 -23.62 8.51 9.69
N VAL A 207 -23.09 7.29 9.60
CA VAL A 207 -23.09 6.30 10.68
C VAL A 207 -21.69 6.19 11.27
N THR A 208 -21.55 6.44 12.56
CA THR A 208 -20.31 6.20 13.31
C THR A 208 -20.53 5.12 14.35
N VAL A 209 -19.73 4.06 14.31
CA VAL A 209 -19.75 2.97 15.30
C VAL A 209 -18.48 3.05 16.14
N HIS A 210 -18.67 3.26 17.44
CA HIS A 210 -17.66 3.18 18.46
C HIS A 210 -17.57 1.74 18.98
N SER A 211 -16.47 1.07 18.65
CA SER A 211 -16.16 -0.25 19.20
C SER A 211 -15.83 -0.17 20.68
N THR A 212 -16.42 -1.07 21.47
CA THR A 212 -16.13 -1.23 22.90
C THR A 212 -15.45 -2.58 23.23
N GLY A 213 -15.46 -3.55 22.30
CA GLY A 213 -14.88 -4.90 22.44
C GLY A 213 -13.46 -5.04 21.88
N ASN A 214 -12.86 -6.25 21.93
CA ASN A 214 -11.48 -6.45 21.44
C ASN A 214 -11.40 -6.37 19.91
N HIS A 215 -12.45 -6.82 19.24
CA HIS A 215 -12.72 -6.58 17.84
C HIS A 215 -14.07 -5.90 17.68
N LEU A 216 -14.31 -5.12 16.62
CA LEU A 216 -15.68 -4.72 16.30
C LEU A 216 -16.43 -5.89 15.66
N VAL A 217 -15.84 -6.51 14.63
CA VAL A 217 -16.42 -7.67 13.94
C VAL A 217 -15.37 -8.76 13.77
N ILE A 218 -15.76 -9.99 14.10
CA ILE A 218 -14.98 -11.20 13.80
C ILE A 218 -15.81 -12.12 12.91
N VAL A 219 -15.28 -12.47 11.74
CA VAL A 219 -15.91 -13.34 10.75
C VAL A 219 -15.13 -14.65 10.68
N GLY A 220 -15.67 -15.74 11.21
CA GLY A 220 -14.99 -17.03 11.15
C GLY A 220 -15.30 -17.95 12.32
N MET A 221 -14.95 -19.23 12.15
CA MET A 221 -15.11 -20.24 13.20
C MET A 221 -13.87 -20.37 14.05
N SER A 222 -14.05 -20.55 15.35
CA SER A 222 -12.93 -20.82 16.26
C SER A 222 -12.28 -22.18 16.00
N MET A 223 -13.00 -23.22 15.53
CA MET A 223 -12.47 -24.60 15.50
C MET A 223 -13.31 -25.56 14.62
N GLY A 224 -13.24 -25.54 13.28
CA GLY A 224 -13.80 -26.66 12.49
C GLY A 224 -14.16 -26.40 11.02
N VAL A 225 -14.23 -27.50 10.25
CA VAL A 225 -14.68 -27.58 8.86
C VAL A 225 -16.18 -27.29 8.83
N GLY A 226 -16.55 -26.02 8.75
CA GLY A 226 -17.93 -25.54 8.69
C GLY A 226 -18.23 -24.80 7.38
N PRO A 227 -19.51 -24.48 7.10
CA PRO A 227 -19.87 -23.66 5.94
C PRO A 227 -19.18 -22.29 6.03
N ALA A 228 -18.73 -21.77 4.88
CA ALA A 228 -18.07 -20.48 4.80
C ALA A 228 -18.96 -19.35 5.36
N PHE A 229 -18.43 -18.55 6.27
CA PHE A 229 -19.10 -17.38 6.85
C PHE A 229 -18.81 -16.16 5.99
N SER A 230 -19.82 -15.33 5.74
CA SER A 230 -19.65 -14.10 4.97
C SER A 230 -20.21 -12.90 5.71
N PHE A 231 -19.45 -11.80 5.72
CA PHE A 231 -19.90 -10.53 6.26
C PHE A 231 -19.64 -9.42 5.26
N GLU A 232 -20.63 -8.57 5.08
CA GLU A 232 -20.53 -7.37 4.25
C GLU A 232 -20.83 -6.13 5.08
N CYS A 233 -19.99 -5.10 4.97
CA CYS A 233 -20.21 -3.82 5.63
C CYS A 233 -20.04 -2.68 4.63
N ARG A 234 -21.02 -1.76 4.60
CA ARG A 234 -21.02 -0.63 3.69
C ARG A 234 -21.34 0.71 4.35
N GLY A 235 -20.57 1.75 4.03
CA GLY A 235 -20.94 3.14 4.35
C GLY A 235 -20.93 3.48 5.84
N VAL A 236 -20.00 2.88 6.61
CA VAL A 236 -19.91 3.06 8.06
C VAL A 236 -18.54 3.62 8.44
N THR A 237 -18.50 4.56 9.38
CA THR A 237 -17.26 4.98 10.05
C THR A 237 -17.10 4.20 11.35
N VAL A 238 -15.94 3.59 11.57
CA VAL A 238 -15.59 2.84 12.77
C VAL A 238 -14.49 3.56 13.52
N ARG A 239 -14.68 3.69 14.84
CA ARG A 239 -13.72 4.27 15.78
C ARG A 239 -13.61 3.40 17.03
N GLN A 240 -12.47 3.46 17.71
CA GLN A 240 -12.32 2.84 19.03
C GLN A 240 -12.59 3.88 20.13
N LYS A 241 -13.37 3.51 21.15
CA LYS A 241 -13.70 4.41 22.29
C LYS A 241 -12.78 4.21 23.50
N ASN A 242 -12.19 3.02 23.68
CA ASN A 242 -11.43 2.65 24.88
C ASN A 242 -9.96 2.33 24.58
N VAL A 243 -9.05 2.81 25.43
CA VAL A 243 -7.58 2.70 25.31
C VAL A 243 -7.02 1.35 25.81
N ARG A 244 -7.84 0.29 25.79
CA ARG A 244 -7.33 -1.05 26.12
C ARG A 244 -6.72 -1.64 24.86
N PRO A 245 -5.67 -2.46 24.96
CA PRO A 245 -5.08 -3.14 23.80
C PRO A 245 -6.13 -4.07 23.16
N GLN A 246 -6.88 -3.51 22.21
CA GLN A 246 -7.83 -4.19 21.33
C GLN A 246 -7.08 -4.64 20.09
N ARG A 247 -7.54 -5.68 19.40
CA ARG A 247 -6.77 -6.35 18.35
C ARG A 247 -7.03 -5.79 16.95
N SER A 248 -8.29 -5.70 16.51
CA SER A 248 -8.58 -5.14 15.18
C SER A 248 -10.02 -4.65 15.00
N ALA A 249 -10.28 -3.69 14.10
CA ALA A 249 -11.65 -3.28 13.81
C ALA A 249 -12.43 -4.44 13.17
N PHE A 250 -11.89 -4.99 12.09
CA PHE A 250 -12.44 -6.17 11.43
C PHE A 250 -11.42 -7.30 11.49
N ALA A 251 -11.89 -8.52 11.77
CA ALA A 251 -11.10 -9.73 11.70
C ALA A 251 -11.84 -10.76 10.85
N VAL A 252 -11.12 -11.46 9.98
CA VAL A 252 -11.62 -12.61 9.23
C VAL A 252 -10.69 -13.79 9.42
N THR A 253 -11.25 -14.94 9.81
CA THR A 253 -10.51 -16.14 10.16
C THR A 253 -11.15 -17.41 9.63
N GLY A 254 -10.37 -18.51 9.59
CA GLY A 254 -10.91 -19.86 9.42
C GLY A 254 -11.76 -20.07 8.15
N GLY A 255 -11.33 -19.53 7.00
CA GLY A 255 -12.06 -19.61 5.74
C GLY A 255 -13.25 -18.65 5.61
N GLY A 256 -13.44 -17.73 6.55
CA GLY A 256 -14.45 -16.67 6.45
C GLY A 256 -14.18 -15.71 5.28
N HIS A 257 -15.22 -14.97 4.91
CA HIS A 257 -15.20 -13.94 3.87
C HIS A 257 -15.67 -12.61 4.44
N LEU A 258 -14.86 -11.58 4.30
CA LEU A 258 -15.14 -10.22 4.74
C LEU A 258 -15.16 -9.31 3.51
N SER A 259 -16.24 -8.55 3.32
CA SER A 259 -16.34 -7.53 2.26
C SER A 259 -16.63 -6.17 2.88
N LEU A 260 -15.74 -5.20 2.66
CA LEU A 260 -15.88 -3.82 3.12
C LEU A 260 -15.99 -2.87 1.94
N HIS A 261 -17.00 -2.02 1.94
CA HIS A 261 -17.29 -1.05 0.88
C HIS A 261 -17.54 0.33 1.49
N ASP A 262 -16.86 1.38 1.06
CA ASP A 262 -17.16 2.74 1.55
C ASP A 262 -17.02 2.87 3.09
N VAL A 263 -16.13 2.08 3.71
CA VAL A 263 -15.91 2.05 5.17
C VAL A 263 -14.74 2.95 5.54
N VAL A 264 -14.89 3.70 6.64
CA VAL A 264 -13.81 4.51 7.22
C VAL A 264 -13.41 3.90 8.55
N VAL A 265 -12.15 3.48 8.70
CA VAL A 265 -11.56 3.09 9.99
C VAL A 265 -10.65 4.22 10.45
N ASP A 266 -11.04 4.90 11.53
CA ASP A 266 -10.34 6.06 12.07
C ASP A 266 -9.93 5.84 13.53
N ARG A 267 -8.66 6.08 13.87
CA ARG A 267 -8.15 6.00 15.25
C ARG A 267 -8.45 4.65 15.91
N TYR A 268 -7.89 3.60 15.33
CA TYR A 268 -7.96 2.24 15.89
C TYR A 268 -6.61 1.86 16.51
N GLU A 269 -6.59 1.33 17.72
CA GLU A 269 -5.34 1.19 18.48
C GLU A 269 -4.45 0.04 18.02
N GLU A 270 -4.99 -0.93 17.31
CA GLU A 270 -4.17 -1.93 16.64
C GLU A 270 -4.43 -1.95 15.14
N VAL A 271 -5.14 -2.96 14.65
CA VAL A 271 -5.23 -3.22 13.21
C VAL A 271 -6.58 -2.76 12.65
N GLY A 272 -6.59 -2.16 11.46
CA GLY A 272 -7.85 -1.89 10.78
C GLY A 272 -8.56 -3.17 10.34
N VAL A 273 -7.91 -3.96 9.48
CA VAL A 273 -8.39 -5.29 9.03
C VAL A 273 -7.34 -6.37 9.30
N LEU A 274 -7.73 -7.44 9.97
CA LEU A 274 -6.91 -8.64 10.18
C LEU A 274 -7.48 -9.82 9.39
N ALA A 275 -6.71 -10.36 8.44
CA ALA A 275 -7.03 -11.60 7.72
C ALA A 275 -6.11 -12.74 8.17
N SER A 276 -6.63 -13.67 8.98
CA SER A 276 -5.89 -14.80 9.58
C SER A 276 -6.51 -16.13 9.12
N GLY A 277 -6.09 -16.63 7.97
CA GLY A 277 -6.68 -17.83 7.35
C GLY A 277 -8.07 -17.62 6.72
N GLY A 278 -8.52 -16.37 6.60
CA GLY A 278 -9.74 -15.98 5.90
C GLY A 278 -9.45 -15.03 4.73
N ASN A 279 -10.51 -14.68 3.99
CA ASN A 279 -10.43 -13.82 2.80
C ASN A 279 -11.11 -12.48 3.06
N ALA A 280 -10.40 -11.38 2.80
CA ALA A 280 -10.98 -10.05 2.88
C ALA A 280 -10.97 -9.36 1.51
N ARG A 281 -12.03 -8.62 1.19
CA ARG A 281 -12.11 -7.71 0.06
C ARG A 281 -12.46 -6.33 0.61
N VAL A 282 -11.63 -5.35 0.29
CA VAL A 282 -11.73 -3.99 0.84
C VAL A 282 -11.77 -3.03 -0.33
N ARG A 283 -12.87 -2.28 -0.49
CA ARG A 283 -13.08 -1.41 -1.65
C ARG A 283 -13.54 -0.02 -1.23
N ASN A 284 -12.93 1.01 -1.83
CA ASN A 284 -13.29 2.41 -1.57
C ASN A 284 -13.30 2.75 -0.06
N CYS A 285 -12.38 2.16 0.70
CA CYS A 285 -12.29 2.34 2.14
C CYS A 285 -11.15 3.29 2.50
N ARG A 286 -11.25 3.91 3.68
CA ARG A 286 -10.20 4.76 4.24
C ARG A 286 -9.74 4.23 5.59
N PHE A 287 -8.43 4.09 5.76
CA PHE A 287 -7.78 3.74 7.02
C PHE A 287 -6.89 4.88 7.46
N ASP A 288 -7.17 5.43 8.63
CA ASP A 288 -6.49 6.62 9.12
C ASP A 288 -6.17 6.51 10.61
N ARG A 289 -4.91 6.78 10.96
CA ARG A 289 -4.44 6.78 12.35
C ARG A 289 -4.63 5.44 13.07
N CYS A 290 -4.36 4.32 12.40
CA CYS A 290 -4.24 3.03 13.10
C CYS A 290 -2.89 2.97 13.83
N SER A 291 -2.87 2.68 15.14
CA SER A 291 -1.61 2.67 15.90
C SER A 291 -0.71 1.47 15.56
N ARG A 292 -1.23 0.48 14.81
CA ARG A 292 -0.45 -0.61 14.18
C ARG A 292 -0.65 -0.62 12.65
N GLN A 293 -0.97 -1.77 12.06
CA GLN A 293 -1.20 -1.92 10.63
C GLN A 293 -2.57 -1.38 10.22
N ALA A 294 -2.70 -0.78 9.04
CA ALA A 294 -4.03 -0.57 8.46
C ALA A 294 -4.66 -1.92 8.10
N ILE A 295 -3.89 -2.79 7.44
CA ILE A 295 -4.31 -4.13 7.04
C ILE A 295 -3.19 -5.13 7.34
N GLU A 296 -3.51 -6.20 8.05
CA GLU A 296 -2.62 -7.30 8.38
C GLU A 296 -3.13 -8.63 7.80
N VAL A 297 -2.24 -9.39 7.16
CA VAL A 297 -2.53 -10.69 6.56
C VAL A 297 -1.53 -11.71 7.08
N ARG A 298 -2.02 -12.85 7.59
CA ARG A 298 -1.18 -13.95 8.10
C ARG A 298 -1.91 -15.30 8.08
N GLU A 299 -1.19 -16.37 8.42
CA GLU A 299 -1.77 -17.68 8.75
C GLU A 299 -2.73 -18.26 7.70
N GLY A 300 -2.38 -18.19 6.42
CA GLY A 300 -3.25 -18.66 5.34
C GLY A 300 -4.19 -17.58 4.78
N GLY A 301 -4.19 -16.38 5.35
CA GLY A 301 -5.10 -15.30 4.98
C GLY A 301 -4.80 -14.70 3.61
N SER A 302 -5.83 -14.10 3.01
CA SER A 302 -5.75 -13.37 1.74
C SER A 302 -6.52 -12.07 1.80
N VAL A 303 -6.04 -11.04 1.09
CA VAL A 303 -6.77 -9.78 0.95
C VAL A 303 -6.66 -9.20 -0.46
N ASP A 304 -7.78 -8.65 -0.95
CA ASP A 304 -7.80 -7.74 -2.10
C ASP A 304 -8.22 -6.33 -1.65
N VAL A 305 -7.43 -5.31 -2.01
CA VAL A 305 -7.65 -3.91 -1.64
C VAL A 305 -7.79 -3.07 -2.90
N TYR A 306 -8.94 -2.42 -3.08
CA TYR A 306 -9.28 -1.63 -4.28
C TYR A 306 -9.63 -0.20 -3.91
N ASP A 307 -9.03 0.77 -4.63
CA ASP A 307 -9.48 2.16 -4.59
C ASP A 307 -9.48 2.75 -3.15
N CYS A 308 -8.53 2.33 -2.31
CA CYS A 308 -8.49 2.73 -0.90
C CYS A 308 -7.49 3.85 -0.60
N GLU A 309 -7.67 4.51 0.54
CA GLU A 309 -6.72 5.47 1.11
C GLU A 309 -6.24 4.98 2.48
N ILE A 310 -4.92 4.82 2.64
CA ILE A 310 -4.27 4.43 3.89
C ILE A 310 -3.32 5.54 4.31
N SER A 311 -3.50 6.10 5.49
CA SER A 311 -2.67 7.22 5.96
C SER A 311 -2.42 7.23 7.46
N ARG A 312 -1.25 7.72 7.88
CA ARG A 312 -0.92 7.99 9.29
C ARG A 312 -1.02 6.76 10.20
N CYS A 313 -0.81 5.57 9.65
CA CYS A 313 -0.73 4.33 10.42
C CYS A 313 0.73 4.03 10.79
N LEU A 314 0.96 3.16 11.78
CA LEU A 314 2.31 2.66 12.04
C LEU A 314 2.85 1.96 10.80
N GLN A 315 2.01 1.16 10.14
CA GLN A 315 2.35 0.45 8.90
C GLN A 315 1.12 0.39 8.00
N GLY A 316 1.31 0.40 6.67
CA GLY A 316 0.19 0.36 5.73
C GLY A 316 -0.41 -1.04 5.64
N ILE A 317 0.06 -1.83 4.67
CA ILE A 317 -0.38 -3.22 4.46
C ILE A 317 0.78 -4.16 4.81
N SER A 318 0.52 -5.15 5.67
CA SER A 318 1.52 -6.12 6.11
C SER A 318 1.04 -7.54 5.83
N ALA A 319 1.88 -8.33 5.17
CA ALA A 319 1.65 -9.74 4.90
C ALA A 319 2.84 -10.56 5.37
N TYR A 320 2.64 -11.46 6.32
CA TYR A 320 3.72 -12.28 6.89
C TYR A 320 3.17 -13.52 7.60
N GLY A 321 4.06 -14.41 8.07
CA GLY A 321 3.65 -15.53 8.93
C GLY A 321 2.70 -16.51 8.21
N GLY A 322 3.03 -16.87 6.98
CA GLY A 322 2.22 -17.79 6.17
C GLY A 322 1.02 -17.15 5.47
N ALA A 323 0.98 -15.83 5.31
CA ALA A 323 0.04 -15.16 4.41
C ALA A 323 0.08 -15.75 2.99
N ARG A 324 -1.05 -15.72 2.27
CA ARG A 324 -1.20 -16.40 0.97
C ARG A 324 -1.23 -15.46 -0.21
N HIS A 325 -2.07 -14.43 -0.13
CA HIS A 325 -2.25 -13.51 -1.23
C HIS A 325 -2.53 -12.09 -0.72
N VAL A 326 -1.90 -11.10 -1.36
CA VAL A 326 -2.22 -9.68 -1.19
C VAL A 326 -2.31 -8.99 -2.54
N GLY A 327 -3.53 -8.65 -2.96
CA GLY A 327 -3.82 -7.80 -4.11
C GLY A 327 -4.06 -6.35 -3.67
N VAL A 328 -3.37 -5.40 -4.28
CA VAL A 328 -3.52 -3.96 -4.01
C VAL A 328 -3.67 -3.21 -5.33
N PHE A 329 -4.79 -2.54 -5.51
CA PHE A 329 -5.21 -1.97 -6.79
C PHE A 329 -5.66 -0.53 -6.59
N ARG A 330 -5.10 0.42 -7.37
CA ARG A 330 -5.49 1.84 -7.38
C ARG A 330 -5.58 2.46 -5.98
N THR A 331 -4.69 2.04 -5.09
CA THR A 331 -4.73 2.42 -3.67
C THR A 331 -3.60 3.39 -3.36
N ARG A 332 -3.87 4.38 -2.50
CA ARG A 332 -2.89 5.33 -2.00
C ARG A 332 -2.48 4.96 -0.58
N VAL A 333 -1.20 4.76 -0.35
CA VAL A 333 -0.60 4.57 0.98
C VAL A 333 0.33 5.74 1.25
N SER A 334 0.07 6.51 2.29
CA SER A 334 0.82 7.75 2.54
C SER A 334 1.15 7.97 4.02
N SER A 335 2.29 8.59 4.30
CA SER A 335 2.63 9.08 5.65
C SER A 335 2.51 8.00 6.74
N VAL A 336 3.04 6.82 6.49
CA VAL A 336 3.12 5.74 7.48
C VAL A 336 4.49 5.74 8.18
N GLU A 337 4.53 5.33 9.45
CA GLU A 337 5.76 5.40 10.26
C GLU A 337 6.80 4.31 9.91
N LYS A 338 6.36 3.18 9.36
CA LYS A 338 7.23 2.09 8.93
C LYS A 338 7.14 1.85 7.42
N GLU A 339 6.72 0.66 7.01
CA GLU A 339 6.55 0.28 5.61
C GLU A 339 5.19 0.72 5.06
N GLY A 340 5.18 1.19 3.81
CA GLY A 340 3.95 1.34 3.03
C GLY A 340 3.30 -0.02 2.82
N ILE A 341 4.03 -0.92 2.16
CA ILE A 341 3.65 -2.32 2.01
C ILE A 341 4.82 -3.20 2.44
N PHE A 342 4.54 -4.13 3.34
CA PHE A 342 5.47 -5.15 3.79
C PHE A 342 4.95 -6.53 3.39
N ALA A 343 5.77 -7.27 2.65
CA ALA A 343 5.47 -8.63 2.25
C ALA A 343 6.64 -9.53 2.67
N ASN A 344 6.34 -10.52 3.50
CA ASN A 344 7.30 -11.51 3.96
C ASN A 344 6.74 -12.90 3.69
N GLY A 345 7.30 -13.58 2.70
CA GLY A 345 6.88 -14.92 2.30
C GLY A 345 7.25 -16.01 3.31
N SER A 346 7.91 -15.67 4.42
CA SER A 346 8.25 -16.63 5.44
C SER A 346 7.00 -17.19 6.12
N ARG A 347 7.01 -18.51 6.26
CA ARG A 347 5.94 -19.29 6.90
C ARG A 347 6.02 -19.24 8.41
N GLU A 348 7.19 -18.90 8.95
CA GLU A 348 7.41 -18.72 10.38
C GLU A 348 7.31 -17.22 10.70
N ASN A 349 6.42 -16.85 11.63
CA ASN A 349 6.35 -15.46 12.07
C ASN A 349 7.67 -15.08 12.80
N ALA A 350 8.11 -13.83 12.63
CA ALA A 350 9.40 -13.38 13.15
C ALA A 350 9.51 -13.51 14.68
N ALA A 351 8.38 -13.34 15.40
CA ALA A 351 8.31 -13.51 16.84
C ALA A 351 8.57 -14.97 17.27
N THR A 352 8.00 -15.95 16.55
CA THR A 352 8.18 -17.40 16.76
C THR A 352 9.61 -17.79 16.47
N ARG A 353 10.21 -17.25 15.40
CA ARG A 353 11.61 -17.48 15.10
C ARG A 353 12.52 -16.93 16.20
N ALA A 354 12.30 -15.68 16.60
CA ALA A 354 13.08 -15.03 17.65
C ALA A 354 12.95 -15.77 19.00
N GLN A 355 11.74 -16.22 19.34
CA GLN A 355 11.50 -17.03 20.53
C GLN A 355 12.16 -18.41 20.45
N ARG A 356 12.09 -19.13 19.31
CA ARG A 356 12.81 -20.40 19.12
C ARG A 356 14.32 -20.23 19.21
N GLN A 357 14.85 -19.17 18.61
CA GLN A 357 16.28 -18.84 18.66
C GLN A 357 16.73 -18.49 20.09
N ALA A 358 15.92 -17.75 20.84
CA ALA A 358 16.21 -17.41 22.24
C ALA A 358 16.10 -18.62 23.19
N THR A 359 15.26 -19.61 22.86
CA THR A 359 14.99 -20.79 23.72
C THR A 359 15.74 -22.06 23.28
N GLY A 360 16.62 -21.97 22.28
CA GLY A 360 17.36 -23.12 21.76
C GLY A 360 16.47 -24.22 21.19
N GLY A 361 15.22 -23.91 20.83
CA GLY A 361 14.23 -24.87 20.35
C GLY A 361 13.63 -25.80 21.43
N VAL A 362 13.87 -25.56 22.72
CA VAL A 362 13.53 -26.52 23.80
C VAL A 362 12.15 -26.31 24.44
N LEU A 363 11.41 -25.22 24.17
CA LEU A 363 10.13 -24.98 24.85
C LEU A 363 8.87 -25.22 24.02
N ARG A 364 8.05 -26.15 24.53
CA ARG A 364 6.59 -26.26 24.35
C ARG A 364 5.96 -24.89 24.62
N SER A 365 5.12 -24.43 23.70
CA SER A 365 4.34 -23.19 23.81
C SER A 365 3.54 -23.13 25.11
N TYR A 366 4.05 -22.39 26.11
CA TYR A 366 3.30 -21.97 27.27
C TYR A 366 2.62 -20.63 26.93
N HIS A 367 1.29 -20.62 26.97
CA HIS A 367 0.38 -19.47 27.00
C HIS A 367 -0.16 -18.79 25.72
N ASP A 368 0.12 -19.26 24.50
CA ASP A 368 -0.77 -18.97 23.37
C ASP A 368 -1.46 -20.26 22.93
N GLY A 369 -2.79 -20.28 23.01
CA GLY A 369 -3.60 -21.50 22.91
C GLY A 369 -3.25 -22.37 21.71
N GLN A 370 -3.30 -23.69 21.89
CA GLN A 370 -3.01 -24.74 20.91
C GLN A 370 -3.55 -24.44 19.48
N SER A 371 -4.63 -23.67 19.36
CA SER A 371 -5.23 -23.24 18.09
C SER A 371 -4.31 -22.43 17.16
N GLY A 372 -3.53 -21.44 17.66
CA GLY A 372 -2.72 -20.56 16.81
C GLY A 372 -1.55 -21.30 16.17
N ASN A 373 -0.87 -22.14 16.95
CA ASN A 373 0.20 -23.01 16.46
C ASN A 373 -0.30 -24.06 15.47
N ASP A 374 -1.53 -24.56 15.63
CA ASP A 374 -2.11 -25.52 14.69
C ASP A 374 -2.56 -24.89 13.38
N VAL A 375 -3.06 -23.65 13.39
CA VAL A 375 -3.39 -22.92 12.16
C VAL A 375 -2.11 -22.54 11.42
N ALA A 376 -1.11 -22.01 12.10
CA ALA A 376 0.19 -21.71 11.50
C ALA A 376 0.86 -22.98 10.92
N ARG A 377 0.84 -24.10 11.65
CA ARG A 377 1.37 -25.40 11.20
C ARG A 377 0.58 -25.96 9.99
N ARG A 378 -0.74 -25.85 9.99
CA ARG A 378 -1.60 -26.27 8.86
C ARG A 378 -1.38 -25.38 7.64
N ALA A 379 -1.28 -24.07 7.83
CA ALA A 379 -0.95 -23.13 6.75
C ALA A 379 0.44 -23.40 6.18
N GLU A 380 1.42 -23.72 7.03
CA GLU A 380 2.76 -24.13 6.62
C GLU A 380 2.74 -25.44 5.83
N GLN A 381 2.06 -26.47 6.34
CA GLN A 381 1.94 -27.79 5.68
C GLN A 381 1.23 -27.67 4.34
N TRP A 382 0.07 -27.03 4.29
CA TRP A 382 -0.68 -26.83 3.05
C TRP A 382 0.09 -25.98 2.03
N SER A 383 0.83 -24.96 2.48
CA SER A 383 1.72 -24.18 1.61
C SER A 383 2.90 -25.02 1.09
N ARG A 384 3.36 -26.05 1.82
CA ARG A 384 4.39 -26.99 1.34
C ARG A 384 3.80 -27.90 0.27
N GLU A 385 2.58 -28.37 0.47
CA GLU A 385 1.85 -29.23 -0.46
C GLU A 385 1.50 -28.49 -1.77
N MET A 386 1.09 -27.22 -1.68
CA MET A 386 0.70 -26.42 -2.85
C MET A 386 1.88 -25.74 -3.56
N GLY A 387 3.05 -25.67 -2.93
CA GLY A 387 4.23 -25.00 -3.51
C GLY A 387 4.08 -23.49 -3.74
N ILE A 388 3.04 -22.88 -3.19
CA ILE A 388 2.76 -21.44 -3.33
C ILE A 388 3.33 -20.72 -2.11
N ASP A 389 4.33 -19.87 -2.34
CA ASP A 389 4.78 -18.85 -1.40
C ASP A 389 3.91 -17.57 -1.57
N LEU A 390 3.94 -16.66 -0.59
CA LEU A 390 3.10 -15.45 -0.57
C LEU A 390 3.10 -14.73 -1.93
N ASP A 391 1.93 -14.66 -2.56
CA ASP A 391 1.71 -13.92 -3.82
C ASP A 391 1.26 -12.49 -3.52
N VAL A 392 1.89 -11.51 -4.18
CA VAL A 392 1.63 -10.09 -3.96
C VAL A 392 1.51 -9.38 -5.30
N VAL A 393 0.36 -8.75 -5.53
CA VAL A 393 0.05 -8.02 -6.75
C VAL A 393 -0.23 -6.57 -6.39
N ILE A 394 0.54 -5.62 -6.95
CA ILE A 394 0.41 -4.18 -6.68
C ILE A 394 0.25 -3.45 -8.02
N LEU A 395 -0.95 -2.96 -8.32
CA LEU A 395 -1.27 -2.32 -9.60
C LEU A 395 -1.79 -0.89 -9.40
N ASP A 396 -1.27 0.05 -10.21
CA ASP A 396 -1.78 1.43 -10.27
C ASP A 396 -1.77 2.16 -8.91
N CYS A 397 -0.83 1.81 -8.02
CA CYS A 397 -0.81 2.33 -6.65
C CYS A 397 0.10 3.56 -6.51
N THR A 398 -0.14 4.34 -5.46
CA THR A 398 0.76 5.42 -5.02
C THR A 398 1.18 5.17 -3.58
N ILE A 399 2.48 5.02 -3.35
CA ILE A 399 3.05 4.78 -2.03
C ILE A 399 4.02 5.91 -1.75
N GLU A 400 3.75 6.71 -0.72
CA GLU A 400 4.52 7.93 -0.50
C GLU A 400 4.77 8.27 0.96
N ASN A 401 5.89 8.94 1.22
CA ASN A 401 6.21 9.51 2.53
C ASN A 401 6.20 8.48 3.68
N SER A 402 6.53 7.22 3.38
CA SER A 402 6.78 6.20 4.41
C SER A 402 8.09 6.50 5.12
N ARG A 403 8.10 6.56 6.46
CA ARG A 403 9.30 6.94 7.21
C ARG A 403 10.41 5.89 7.14
N MET A 404 10.08 4.60 6.90
CA MET A 404 11.08 3.57 6.62
C MET A 404 11.14 3.24 5.12
N PHE A 405 10.32 2.30 4.66
CA PHE A 405 10.34 1.79 3.29
C PHE A 405 9.01 2.02 2.58
N GLY A 406 9.04 2.27 1.28
CA GLY A 406 7.81 2.23 0.48
C GLY A 406 7.32 0.80 0.36
N LEU A 407 8.16 -0.04 -0.25
CA LEU A 407 8.00 -1.48 -0.38
C LEU A 407 9.12 -2.21 0.38
N SER A 408 8.76 -3.14 1.24
CA SER A 408 9.70 -4.06 1.90
C SER A 408 9.28 -5.49 1.60
N LEU A 409 10.09 -6.18 0.79
CA LEU A 409 9.78 -7.45 0.17
C LEU A 409 10.82 -8.48 0.62
N ASP A 410 10.37 -9.50 1.34
CA ASP A 410 11.20 -10.38 2.15
C ASP A 410 10.84 -11.86 2.02
N HIS A 411 11.84 -12.71 2.21
CA HIS A 411 11.73 -14.16 2.43
C HIS A 411 10.76 -14.91 1.51
N GLY A 412 11.04 -14.97 0.21
CA GLY A 412 10.41 -15.92 -0.71
C GLY A 412 9.04 -15.50 -1.24
N ALA A 413 8.63 -14.23 -1.08
CA ALA A 413 7.41 -13.76 -1.72
C ALA A 413 7.54 -13.75 -3.25
N GLN A 414 6.42 -13.88 -3.95
CA GLN A 414 6.30 -13.64 -5.39
C GLN A 414 5.58 -12.31 -5.57
N VAL A 415 6.25 -11.32 -6.13
CA VAL A 415 5.76 -9.95 -6.14
C VAL A 415 5.69 -9.41 -7.57
N PHE A 416 4.50 -9.01 -8.00
CA PHE A 416 4.27 -8.30 -9.24
C PHE A 416 3.82 -6.86 -8.96
N VAL A 417 4.58 -5.89 -9.45
CA VAL A 417 4.30 -4.47 -9.30
C VAL A 417 4.16 -3.83 -10.68
N HIS A 418 3.05 -3.14 -10.94
CA HIS A 418 2.80 -2.49 -12.22
C HIS A 418 2.23 -1.08 -12.07
N ARG A 419 2.69 -0.14 -12.90
CA ARG A 419 2.20 1.25 -12.96
C ARG A 419 2.09 1.92 -11.59
N THR A 420 3.00 1.59 -10.69
CA THR A 420 2.99 2.04 -9.30
C THR A 420 4.06 3.09 -9.09
N SER A 421 3.70 4.14 -8.35
CA SER A 421 4.65 5.17 -7.90
C SER A 421 5.03 4.93 -6.45
N VAL A 422 6.34 4.95 -6.17
CA VAL A 422 6.89 4.92 -4.81
C VAL A 422 7.76 6.16 -4.61
N SER A 423 7.45 7.00 -3.62
CA SER A 423 8.16 8.26 -3.44
C SER A 423 8.35 8.74 -2.00
N GLY A 424 9.40 9.54 -1.76
CA GLY A 424 9.56 10.24 -0.48
C GLY A 424 9.79 9.33 0.74
N CYS A 425 10.26 8.11 0.55
CA CYS A 425 10.49 7.15 1.64
C CYS A 425 11.82 7.43 2.36
N GLY A 426 11.86 7.23 3.68
CA GLY A 426 12.98 7.67 4.53
C GLY A 426 14.27 6.84 4.44
N HIS A 427 14.19 5.53 4.17
CA HIS A 427 15.38 4.66 4.05
C HIS A 427 15.63 4.23 2.61
N SER A 428 14.65 3.56 2.01
CA SER A 428 14.70 3.16 0.61
C SER A 428 13.28 3.09 0.07
N ALA A 429 13.10 3.41 -1.21
CA ALA A 429 11.77 3.30 -1.79
C ALA A 429 11.35 1.83 -1.90
N CYS A 430 12.23 0.94 -2.38
CA CYS A 430 12.02 -0.50 -2.34
C CYS A 430 13.21 -1.24 -1.70
N PHE A 431 12.93 -2.19 -0.81
CA PHE A 431 13.92 -3.09 -0.25
C PHE A 431 13.53 -4.54 -0.51
N ILE A 432 14.40 -5.30 -1.17
CA ILE A 432 14.16 -6.66 -1.63
C ILE A 432 15.22 -7.58 -1.00
N LYS A 433 14.81 -8.64 -0.31
CA LYS A 433 15.75 -9.61 0.27
C LYS A 433 15.12 -11.00 0.41
N GLY A 434 15.94 -11.97 0.81
CA GLY A 434 15.49 -13.31 1.21
C GLY A 434 14.86 -14.13 0.08
N GLU A 435 15.48 -14.22 -1.09
CA GLU A 435 14.95 -15.08 -2.19
C GLU A 435 13.55 -14.66 -2.71
N THR A 436 13.15 -13.41 -2.52
CA THR A 436 11.86 -12.87 -2.98
C THR A 436 11.88 -12.58 -4.48
N THR A 437 11.08 -13.28 -5.29
CA THR A 437 11.01 -12.99 -6.73
C THR A 437 10.18 -11.74 -7.00
N VAL A 438 10.74 -10.76 -7.71
CA VAL A 438 10.07 -9.48 -7.98
C VAL A 438 10.06 -9.17 -9.47
N THR A 439 8.88 -8.83 -10.00
CA THR A 439 8.72 -8.21 -11.30
C THR A 439 8.11 -6.82 -11.12
N MET A 440 8.86 -5.77 -11.47
CA MET A 440 8.35 -4.40 -11.49
C MET A 440 8.27 -3.91 -12.94
N ASN A 441 7.12 -3.39 -13.35
CA ASN A 441 6.89 -2.94 -14.72
C ASN A 441 6.21 -1.56 -14.77
N ALA A 442 6.77 -0.63 -15.56
CA ALA A 442 6.21 0.71 -15.77
C ALA A 442 6.04 1.51 -14.46
N CYS A 443 6.97 1.34 -13.52
CA CYS A 443 6.91 1.97 -12.19
C CYS A 443 7.77 3.24 -12.12
N MET A 444 7.40 4.15 -11.22
CA MET A 444 8.19 5.33 -10.90
C MET A 444 8.68 5.24 -9.46
N VAL A 445 9.99 5.37 -9.26
CA VAL A 445 10.61 5.31 -7.94
C VAL A 445 11.41 6.59 -7.72
N ALA A 446 10.88 7.47 -6.87
CA ALA A 446 11.51 8.73 -6.51
C ALA A 446 12.04 8.68 -5.08
N TYR A 447 13.32 8.99 -4.87
CA TYR A 447 13.95 8.80 -3.57
C TYR A 447 14.75 10.05 -3.16
N PRO A 448 14.65 10.49 -1.89
CA PRO A 448 15.36 11.66 -1.40
C PRO A 448 16.88 11.43 -1.38
N LYS A 449 17.64 12.53 -1.26
CA LYS A 449 19.11 12.49 -1.16
C LYS A 449 19.53 11.61 0.02
N GLY A 450 20.52 10.73 -0.20
CA GLY A 450 21.06 9.85 0.85
C GLY A 450 20.24 8.59 1.11
N THR A 451 19.21 8.33 0.29
CA THR A 451 18.42 7.09 0.33
C THR A 451 18.58 6.33 -0.98
N ALA A 452 18.31 5.03 -0.96
CA ALA A 452 18.36 4.21 -2.17
C ALA A 452 16.98 4.11 -2.85
N GLY A 453 16.96 4.11 -4.19
CA GLY A 453 15.75 3.79 -4.94
C GLY A 453 15.31 2.34 -4.69
N ILE A 454 16.11 1.37 -5.15
CA ILE A 454 15.85 -0.06 -4.95
C ILE A 454 17.09 -0.70 -4.32
N ARG A 455 16.96 -1.29 -3.14
CA ARG A 455 18.05 -2.01 -2.47
C ARG A 455 17.79 -3.51 -2.49
N VAL A 456 18.81 -4.30 -2.82
CA VAL A 456 18.76 -5.77 -2.84
C VAL A 456 19.72 -6.32 -1.79
N GLY A 457 19.24 -7.16 -0.88
CA GLY A 457 20.06 -7.72 0.21
C GLY A 457 21.12 -8.73 -0.25
N ALA A 458 22.18 -8.90 0.55
CA ALA A 458 23.38 -9.74 0.28
C ALA A 458 23.09 -11.19 -0.13
N ASN A 459 22.02 -11.76 0.43
CA ASN A 459 21.70 -13.18 0.36
C ASN A 459 20.53 -13.41 -0.59
N TYR A 460 20.54 -12.71 -1.71
CA TYR A 460 19.47 -12.77 -2.69
C TYR A 460 19.71 -13.89 -3.71
N ASN A 461 18.87 -14.92 -3.68
CA ASN A 461 18.94 -16.08 -4.57
C ASN A 461 17.60 -16.31 -5.29
N ALA A 462 17.10 -15.27 -5.96
CA ALA A 462 15.87 -15.32 -6.74
C ALA A 462 15.96 -14.43 -8.01
N ALA A 463 14.85 -14.18 -8.69
CA ALA A 463 14.81 -13.39 -9.92
C ALA A 463 14.24 -11.99 -9.67
N ILE A 464 14.94 -10.94 -10.14
CA ILE A 464 14.39 -9.57 -10.18
C ILE A 464 14.32 -9.13 -11.63
N GLN A 465 13.12 -8.77 -12.08
CA GLN A 465 12.86 -8.20 -13.39
C GLN A 465 12.37 -6.78 -13.22
N LEU A 466 13.15 -5.79 -13.69
CA LEU A 466 12.77 -4.38 -13.67
C LEU A 466 12.61 -3.90 -15.10
N ASN A 467 11.39 -3.61 -15.50
CA ASN A 467 11.03 -3.20 -16.85
C ASN A 467 10.41 -1.80 -16.82
N HIS A 468 10.85 -0.94 -17.74
CA HIS A 468 10.29 0.41 -17.92
C HIS A 468 10.25 1.21 -16.61
N LEU A 469 11.35 1.14 -15.85
CA LEU A 469 11.45 1.77 -14.55
C LEU A 469 12.02 3.18 -14.67
N VAL A 470 11.41 4.10 -13.93
CA VAL A 470 11.82 5.50 -13.87
C VAL A 470 12.37 5.76 -12.49
N LEU A 471 13.69 5.93 -12.41
CA LEU A 471 14.40 6.20 -11.15
C LEU A 471 14.74 7.69 -11.04
N CYS A 472 14.21 8.35 -10.02
CA CYS A 472 14.38 9.79 -9.79
C CYS A 472 15.06 10.04 -8.44
N GLY A 473 16.36 10.36 -8.47
CA GLY A 473 17.15 10.69 -7.27
C GLY A 473 17.92 12.01 -7.43
N ARG A 474 18.33 12.63 -6.32
CA ARG A 474 19.12 13.88 -6.34
C ARG A 474 20.61 13.67 -6.66
N THR A 475 21.10 12.44 -6.59
CA THR A 475 22.52 12.07 -6.65
C THR A 475 22.70 10.92 -7.63
N LYS A 476 23.69 11.02 -8.54
CA LYS A 476 23.97 10.01 -9.59
C LYS A 476 24.35 8.63 -9.00
N THR A 477 24.87 8.60 -7.78
CA THR A 477 25.34 7.40 -7.06
C THR A 477 24.23 6.60 -6.40
N ASP A 478 23.06 7.20 -6.18
CA ASP A 478 22.00 6.59 -5.35
C ASP A 478 20.91 5.93 -6.23
N ALA A 479 21.04 6.07 -7.55
CA ALA A 479 20.36 5.27 -8.57
C ALA A 479 21.04 3.89 -8.70
N LEU A 480 21.13 3.17 -7.58
CA LEU A 480 21.76 1.86 -7.54
C LEU A 480 20.69 0.85 -7.14
N VAL A 481 20.44 -0.12 -8.01
CA VAL A 481 20.15 -1.47 -7.49
C VAL A 481 21.41 -1.88 -6.75
N GLN A 482 21.47 -1.59 -5.46
CA GLN A 482 22.65 -1.88 -4.64
C GLN A 482 22.49 -3.28 -4.08
N GLU A 483 23.36 -4.19 -4.52
CA GLU A 483 23.59 -5.45 -3.82
C GLU A 483 24.39 -5.11 -2.55
N PHE A 484 23.76 -5.24 -1.39
CA PHE A 484 24.40 -4.93 -0.13
C PHE A 484 25.06 -6.19 0.42
N ILE A 485 26.39 -6.30 0.41
CA ILE A 485 27.10 -7.41 1.05
C ILE A 485 27.22 -7.09 2.55
N GLU A 486 26.61 -7.90 3.44
CA GLU A 486 26.75 -7.71 4.89
C GLU A 486 28.19 -8.03 5.33
N GLY A 487 29.04 -7.01 5.36
CA GLY A 487 30.30 -7.04 6.10
C GLY A 487 30.06 -6.58 7.55
N SER A 488 29.91 -7.54 8.47
CA SER A 488 30.13 -7.57 9.94
C SER A 488 30.10 -6.30 10.84
N SER A 489 29.71 -5.12 10.37
CA SER A 489 29.61 -3.90 11.15
C SER A 489 28.14 -3.50 11.25
N ASN A 490 27.61 -3.62 12.47
CA ASN A 490 26.22 -3.35 12.79
C ASN A 490 26.01 -1.82 12.84
N PRO A 491 25.25 -1.17 11.93
CA PRO A 491 25.02 0.27 11.98
C PRO A 491 23.87 0.66 12.93
N TRP A 492 23.33 -0.29 13.70
CA TRP A 492 22.15 -0.13 14.58
C TRP A 492 22.49 0.22 16.03
N GLY A 493 23.66 0.83 16.29
CA GLY A 493 23.98 1.39 17.61
C GLY A 493 23.46 2.82 17.74
N ASP A 494 22.76 3.11 18.84
CA ASP A 494 22.41 4.46 19.34
C ASP A 494 21.09 5.10 18.90
N LEU A 495 19.97 4.40 19.07
CA LEU A 495 18.64 5.03 19.22
C LEU A 495 17.87 4.60 20.49
N SER A 496 18.59 4.21 21.54
CA SER A 496 17.99 4.02 22.87
C SER A 496 18.87 4.63 23.96
N SER A 497 18.53 5.84 24.41
CA SER A 497 18.92 6.31 25.73
C SER A 497 17.70 6.91 26.43
N SER A 498 17.22 6.20 27.46
CA SER A 498 16.79 6.72 28.77
C SER A 498 15.79 5.77 29.44
N ALA A 499 16.28 4.80 30.22
CA ALA A 499 15.68 4.38 31.49
C ALA A 499 16.60 3.36 32.15
N SER A 500 17.20 3.80 33.26
CA SER A 500 18.03 3.06 34.18
C SER A 500 17.25 2.01 34.98
N SER A 501 17.79 0.79 35.12
CA SER A 501 18.03 0.15 36.42
C SER A 501 18.64 -1.25 36.28
N SER A 502 19.90 -1.35 36.73
CA SER A 502 20.55 -2.42 37.50
C SER A 502 20.20 -3.93 37.33
N SER A 503 21.31 -4.66 37.13
CA SER A 503 21.73 -5.93 37.76
C SER A 503 21.26 -7.28 37.21
N ALA A 504 22.25 -7.98 36.65
CA ALA A 504 22.54 -9.43 36.58
C ALA A 504 22.84 -9.81 35.12
N GLY A 505 24.06 -10.12 34.67
CA GLY A 505 25.16 -10.79 35.35
C GLY A 505 25.32 -12.19 34.75
N GLY A 506 26.03 -12.29 33.62
CA GLY A 506 26.61 -13.56 33.13
C GLY A 506 25.99 -14.15 31.84
N MET A 507 26.87 -14.61 30.94
CA MET A 507 26.59 -15.52 29.80
C MET A 507 26.11 -14.98 28.43
N PHE A 508 26.51 -13.78 27.99
CA PHE A 508 26.26 -13.35 26.58
C PHE A 508 27.52 -13.01 25.75
N GLY A 509 28.71 -13.43 26.19
CA GLY A 509 29.98 -13.08 25.55
C GLY A 509 30.45 -13.95 24.38
N LYS A 510 29.69 -14.93 23.89
CA LYS A 510 30.25 -15.98 22.99
C LYS A 510 29.44 -16.35 21.73
N VAL A 511 28.61 -15.46 21.21
CA VAL A 511 27.91 -15.68 19.91
C VAL A 511 28.14 -14.51 18.96
N LYS A 512 29.41 -14.21 18.64
CA LYS A 512 29.80 -13.16 17.67
C LYS A 512 30.56 -13.66 16.44
N SER A 513 30.66 -14.97 16.24
CA SER A 513 31.33 -15.53 15.06
C SER A 513 30.62 -16.80 14.62
N MET A 514 29.80 -16.72 13.56
CA MET A 514 29.52 -17.78 12.58
C MET A 514 28.19 -17.51 11.85
N THR A 515 28.20 -16.58 10.91
CA THR A 515 27.20 -16.52 9.82
C THR A 515 27.91 -16.19 8.51
N GLY A 516 28.73 -17.14 8.04
CA GLY A 516 29.30 -17.12 6.69
C GLY A 516 28.65 -18.22 5.85
N MET A 517 27.55 -17.92 5.17
CA MET A 517 27.08 -18.71 4.03
C MET A 517 27.17 -17.83 2.79
N TRP A 518 28.25 -18.04 2.04
CA TRP A 518 28.56 -17.32 0.81
C TRP A 518 27.72 -17.88 -0.33
N SER A 519 26.88 -17.04 -0.95
CA SER A 519 26.54 -17.20 -2.36
C SER A 519 27.37 -16.21 -3.17
N ARG A 520 27.79 -16.60 -4.38
CA ARG A 520 28.59 -15.72 -5.24
C ARG A 520 27.73 -14.51 -5.66
N PRO A 521 28.30 -13.29 -5.71
CA PRO A 521 27.62 -12.12 -6.25
C PRO A 521 27.10 -12.43 -7.66
N VAL A 522 25.92 -11.92 -7.99
CA VAL A 522 25.41 -11.99 -9.36
C VAL A 522 26.39 -11.22 -10.23
N SER A 523 27.09 -11.91 -11.13
CA SER A 523 28.11 -11.27 -11.97
C SER A 523 27.51 -10.08 -12.70
N GLU A 524 28.23 -8.95 -12.71
CA GLU A 524 27.98 -7.66 -13.38
C GLU A 524 27.48 -7.75 -14.85
N ARG A 525 27.47 -8.94 -15.46
CA ARG A 525 27.31 -9.21 -16.89
C ARG A 525 25.88 -9.14 -17.46
N SER A 526 24.84 -8.77 -16.71
CA SER A 526 23.47 -8.67 -17.29
C SER A 526 22.80 -7.29 -17.18
N VAL A 527 23.55 -6.25 -16.78
CA VAL A 527 23.02 -4.90 -16.64
C VAL A 527 23.32 -4.08 -17.91
N ARG A 528 22.40 -4.07 -18.89
CA ARG A 528 22.49 -3.16 -20.06
C ARG A 528 21.82 -1.82 -19.72
N TRP A 529 22.60 -0.76 -19.66
CA TRP A 529 22.11 0.61 -19.47
C TRP A 529 22.05 1.36 -20.81
N CYS A 530 20.99 2.14 -21.03
CA CYS A 530 21.01 3.25 -21.99
C CYS A 530 21.34 4.52 -21.20
N SER A 531 22.48 5.16 -21.48
CA SER A 531 22.90 6.39 -20.82
C SER A 531 22.38 7.63 -21.56
N GLU A 532 21.77 8.57 -20.85
CA GLU A 532 21.71 9.99 -21.25
C GLU A 532 22.14 10.90 -20.08
N ALA A 533 22.74 12.04 -20.41
CA ALA A 533 23.54 12.88 -19.52
C ALA A 533 22.79 13.61 -18.39
N SER A 534 21.46 13.47 -18.29
CA SER A 534 20.59 14.32 -17.47
C SER A 534 20.08 13.68 -16.18
N GLY A 535 20.95 13.12 -15.33
CA GLY A 535 20.62 12.73 -13.94
C GLY A 535 19.52 11.68 -13.71
N VAL A 536 18.81 11.25 -14.75
CA VAL A 536 17.73 10.26 -14.73
C VAL A 536 18.12 9.10 -15.61
N LYS A 537 18.07 7.91 -15.01
CA LYS A 537 18.32 6.65 -15.69
C LYS A 537 16.98 6.01 -15.98
N VAL A 538 16.60 5.98 -17.25
CA VAL A 538 15.49 5.18 -17.73
C VAL A 538 16.05 3.79 -18.02
N CYS A 539 15.55 2.77 -17.34
CA CYS A 539 15.99 1.40 -17.58
C CYS A 539 14.96 0.68 -18.47
N PRO A 540 15.24 0.48 -19.77
CA PRO A 540 14.27 -0.14 -20.67
C PRO A 540 14.03 -1.61 -20.31
N ARG A 541 15.06 -2.32 -19.82
CA ARG A 541 14.95 -3.70 -19.32
C ARG A 541 16.18 -4.07 -18.49
N LEU A 542 15.97 -4.53 -17.26
CA LEU A 542 17.00 -5.11 -16.40
C LEU A 542 16.55 -6.47 -15.86
N SER A 543 17.39 -7.48 -16.03
CA SER A 543 17.17 -8.83 -15.47
C SER A 543 18.35 -9.21 -14.58
N LEU A 544 18.07 -9.49 -13.32
CA LEU A 544 19.00 -10.09 -12.38
C LEU A 544 18.56 -11.52 -12.10
N SER A 545 19.43 -12.47 -12.39
CA SER A 545 19.21 -13.89 -12.12
C SER A 545 20.46 -14.50 -11.50
N ALA A 546 20.34 -15.12 -10.32
CA ALA A 546 21.39 -15.96 -9.76
C ALA A 546 21.36 -17.35 -10.42
N SER A 547 22.47 -17.80 -11.02
CA SER A 547 22.55 -19.15 -11.61
C SER A 547 22.98 -20.17 -10.54
N ARG A 548 22.16 -21.20 -10.30
CA ARG A 548 22.54 -22.38 -9.49
C ARG A 548 23.56 -23.24 -10.26
N ARG A 549 24.82 -23.31 -9.81
CA ARG A 549 25.66 -24.48 -10.09
C ARG A 549 25.36 -25.54 -9.02
N ARG A 550 24.73 -26.66 -9.40
CA ARG A 550 24.65 -27.85 -8.56
C ARG A 550 26.08 -28.32 -8.27
N GLN A 551 26.56 -28.16 -7.03
CA GLN A 551 27.68 -28.96 -6.54
C GLN A 551 27.16 -30.39 -6.37
N THR A 552 27.51 -31.27 -7.30
CA THR A 552 27.42 -32.70 -7.09
C THR A 552 28.35 -33.04 -5.93
N ARG A 553 27.78 -33.42 -4.78
CA ARG A 553 28.55 -33.96 -3.65
C ARG A 553 29.29 -35.21 -4.15
N GLY A 554 30.62 -35.11 -4.22
CA GLY A 554 31.48 -36.27 -4.44
C GLY A 554 31.27 -37.28 -3.31
N SER A 555 30.97 -38.51 -3.71
CA SER A 555 30.89 -39.68 -2.83
C SER A 555 32.26 -39.94 -2.20
N TYR A 556 32.36 -39.81 -0.88
CA TYR A 556 33.49 -40.35 -0.12
C TYR A 556 33.36 -41.89 -0.08
N HIS A 557 34.19 -42.59 -0.84
CA HIS A 557 34.46 -44.01 -0.62
C HIS A 557 35.43 -44.14 0.56
N ARG A 558 34.97 -44.79 1.64
CA ARG A 558 35.87 -45.38 2.65
C ARG A 558 36.48 -46.63 2.04
N GLY A 559 37.76 -46.56 1.69
CA GLY A 559 38.59 -47.75 1.48
C GLY A 559 38.98 -48.32 2.84
N GLY A 560 38.66 -49.59 3.06
CA GLY A 560 39.28 -50.40 4.10
C GLY A 560 40.60 -50.99 3.59
N LYS A 561 41.62 -50.94 4.44
CA LYS A 561 42.58 -52.02 4.68
C LYS A 561 42.97 -51.95 6.16
#